data_AF-A0A2V6BXF8-F1
#
_entry.id   AF-A0A2V6BXF8-F1
#
_cell.length_a   1.000
_cell.length_b   1.000
_cell.length_c   1.000
_cell.angle_alpha   90.00
_cell.angle_beta   90.00
_cell.angle_gamma   90.00
#
_symmetry.space_group_name_H-M   'P 1'
#
loop_
_entity.id
_entity.type
_entity.pdbx_description
1 polymer ?
#
loop_
_entity_poly.entity_id
_entity_poly.type
_entity_poly.pdbx_seq_one_letter_code
_entity_poly.pdbx_strand_id
1 'polypeptide(L)'
;MNSRGNILRVWLPVALFGVLWADLIRQLSYTWETNEQYAYGWFVPILALALFWKRWLTRPSVGRDNGTRGPRDYGTTGLRDRKVRGLRSVVRSLLVSGPWSVVRGPVALTTLVVLLALCLLPIQVVYEINPDWPLPGWLMALVAVGISLYAVFLMGGFANLTVEVLGWFNIPALQRGNLIEISMGVVGIDEACSGIRSFQSILMAALFLGELYLLKWRRRILLLLGGVALSFCLNVVRTLILTWHASTAGLSALEKWHDPAGMMIFLVSFACLWAIAGWLKRKTTDHGPLTTDHGLLTTDHTTPSPQPSALNLQPSLPARYLLAIGCWALCVLALTELWYRVHDAQATGVYYWTANFPTNNPTFATIELNEKVRRNLRHDVGSTAKWTEDDGTEWSGFFFRWNPGPIRSIISARRHRPDVCLPGSGFRLVTDAGLDYFKVGTLQIPFREYTYDANGRLVHVFFCQWEDGSEKQIGMLGSNGADRVRTALSGRRHLGQQTLELVLSGYASLVEAGQAVRTRLPALVTTTSRSISQVSDESELG
;
A
#
# COMPACT_ATOMS: atom_id res chain seq x y z
N MET A 1 -1.62 24.68 39.80
CA MET A 1 -0.39 23.85 39.73
C MET A 1 -0.76 22.42 39.33
N ASN A 2 -0.35 21.97 38.13
CA ASN A 2 0.00 20.56 37.78
C ASN A 2 0.20 20.33 36.26
N SER A 3 0.61 21.34 35.48
CA SER A 3 0.91 21.15 34.05
C SER A 3 1.99 20.07 33.82
N ARG A 4 3.07 20.07 34.62
CA ARG A 4 4.12 19.03 34.57
C ARG A 4 3.61 17.61 34.87
N GLY A 5 2.68 17.47 35.82
CA GLY A 5 2.09 16.18 36.18
C GLY A 5 1.20 15.61 35.08
N ASN A 6 0.46 16.46 34.37
CA ASN A 6 -0.39 16.04 33.24
C ASN A 6 0.44 15.70 31.99
N ILE A 7 1.54 16.43 31.74
CA ILE A 7 2.48 16.12 30.65
C ILE A 7 3.03 14.69 30.80
N LEU A 8 3.55 14.34 31.98
CA LEU A 8 4.16 13.02 32.19
C LEU A 8 3.13 11.88 32.28
N ARG A 9 1.94 12.13 32.85
CA ARG A 9 0.93 11.07 33.07
C ARG A 9 0.05 10.79 31.86
N VAL A 10 -0.16 11.77 30.98
CA VAL A 10 -1.10 11.67 29.86
C VAL A 10 -0.40 11.83 28.52
N TRP A 11 0.36 12.92 28.34
CA TRP A 11 0.93 13.24 27.05
C TRP A 11 2.13 12.38 26.67
N LEU A 12 2.99 12.02 27.64
CA LEU A 12 4.14 11.15 27.39
C LEU A 12 3.73 9.75 26.88
N PRO A 13 2.79 9.00 27.53
CA PRO A 13 2.32 7.72 26.99
C PRO A 13 1.68 7.84 25.61
N VAL A 14 0.92 8.91 25.34
CA VAL A 14 0.31 9.16 24.03
C VAL A 14 1.37 9.45 22.97
N ALA A 15 2.37 10.27 23.28
CA ALA A 15 3.47 10.60 22.38
C ALA A 15 4.31 9.35 22.05
N LEU A 16 4.63 8.54 23.06
CA LEU A 16 5.36 7.29 22.87
C LEU A 16 4.56 6.27 22.08
N PHE A 17 3.25 6.15 22.33
CA PHE A 17 2.37 5.33 21.48
C PHE A 17 2.31 5.85 20.04
N GLY A 18 2.41 7.17 19.85
CA GLY A 18 2.53 7.81 18.54
C GLY A 18 3.72 7.33 17.71
N VAL A 19 4.79 6.83 18.33
CA VAL A 19 5.95 6.25 17.62
C VAL A 19 5.54 5.07 16.73
N LEU A 20 4.62 4.22 17.18
CA LEU A 20 4.11 3.09 16.40
C LEU A 20 3.47 3.57 15.08
N TRP A 21 2.66 4.62 15.16
CA TRP A 21 2.01 5.21 13.98
C TRP A 21 2.98 6.03 13.13
N ALA A 22 3.93 6.73 13.75
CA ALA A 22 4.97 7.46 13.04
C ALA A 22 5.85 6.51 12.21
N ASP A 23 6.21 5.35 12.76
CA ASP A 23 6.96 4.34 12.02
C ASP A 23 6.13 3.71 10.89
N LEU A 24 4.84 3.39 11.12
CA LEU A 24 3.95 2.95 10.05
C LEU A 24 3.86 3.98 8.92
N ILE A 25 3.76 5.28 9.25
CA ILE A 25 3.73 6.37 8.26
C ILE A 25 5.08 6.46 7.52
N ARG A 26 6.20 6.37 8.23
CA ARG A 26 7.54 6.34 7.62
C ARG A 26 7.67 5.19 6.62
N GLN A 27 7.20 4.00 6.97
CA GLN A 27 7.22 2.84 6.09
C GLN A 27 6.36 3.06 4.83
N LEU A 28 5.12 3.51 5.01
CA LEU A 28 4.22 3.80 3.87
C LEU A 28 4.70 4.97 3.01
N SER A 29 5.49 5.90 3.55
CA SER A 29 6.03 7.04 2.83
C SER A 29 6.88 6.63 1.62
N TYR A 30 7.62 5.52 1.71
CA TYR A 30 8.39 5.01 0.58
C TYR A 30 7.50 4.68 -0.61
N THR A 31 6.32 4.09 -0.36
CA THR A 31 5.34 3.79 -1.39
C THR A 31 4.72 5.07 -1.95
N TRP A 32 4.41 6.04 -1.10
CA TRP A 32 3.80 7.31 -1.53
C TRP A 32 4.77 8.18 -2.34
N GLU A 33 6.08 8.11 -2.08
CA GLU A 33 7.10 8.87 -2.80
C GLU A 33 7.53 8.21 -4.12
N THR A 34 7.58 6.87 -4.15
CA THR A 34 8.04 6.10 -5.32
C THR A 34 6.91 5.68 -6.25
N ASN A 35 5.65 5.80 -5.84
CA ASN A 35 4.50 5.46 -6.66
C ASN A 35 3.53 6.65 -6.71
N GLU A 36 3.49 7.32 -7.86
CA GLU A 36 2.57 8.45 -8.11
C GLU A 36 1.11 8.07 -7.83
N GLN A 37 0.73 6.81 -8.06
CA GLN A 37 -0.61 6.31 -7.78
C GLN A 37 -0.99 6.43 -6.30
N TYR A 38 -0.02 6.34 -5.38
CA TYR A 38 -0.26 6.41 -3.94
C TYR A 38 0.23 7.71 -3.31
N ALA A 39 0.65 8.71 -4.10
CA ALA A 39 1.18 9.97 -3.60
C ALA A 39 0.19 10.73 -2.69
N TYR A 40 -1.12 10.56 -2.89
CA TYR A 40 -2.15 11.13 -2.03
C TYR A 40 -2.09 10.60 -0.58
N GLY A 41 -1.38 9.50 -0.32
CA GLY A 41 -1.21 8.89 0.99
C GLY A 41 -0.68 9.86 2.04
N TRP A 42 0.12 10.85 1.66
CA TRP A 42 0.61 11.93 2.53
C TRP A 42 -0.51 12.75 3.19
N PHE A 43 -1.67 12.88 2.54
CA PHE A 43 -2.82 13.60 3.10
C PHE A 43 -3.66 12.75 4.06
N VAL A 44 -3.56 11.42 4.01
CA VAL A 44 -4.42 10.51 4.76
C VAL A 44 -4.28 10.68 6.29
N PRO A 45 -3.07 10.76 6.88
CA PRO A 45 -2.94 10.99 8.33
C PRO A 45 -3.59 12.30 8.79
N ILE A 46 -3.44 13.37 8.00
CA ILE A 46 -4.01 14.70 8.30
C ILE A 46 -5.54 14.63 8.26
N LEU A 47 -6.11 14.00 7.23
CA LEU A 47 -7.55 13.80 7.11
C LEU A 47 -8.11 12.94 8.25
N ALA A 48 -7.41 11.87 8.63
CA ALA A 48 -7.82 11.01 9.74
C ALA A 48 -7.85 11.76 11.07
N LEU A 49 -6.84 12.60 11.35
CA LEU A 49 -6.80 13.45 12.53
C LEU A 49 -7.93 14.49 12.52
N ALA A 50 -8.21 15.12 11.38
CA ALA A 50 -9.31 16.08 11.24
C ALA A 50 -10.69 15.42 11.46
N LEU A 51 -10.91 14.22 10.91
CA LEU A 51 -12.15 13.47 11.12
C LEU A 51 -12.29 13.01 12.59
N PHE A 52 -11.21 12.55 13.21
CA PHE A 52 -11.18 12.21 14.63
C PHE A 52 -11.53 13.42 15.49
N TRP A 53 -10.88 14.57 15.25
CA TRP A 53 -11.14 15.83 15.95
C TRP A 53 -12.60 16.26 15.83
N LYS A 54 -13.15 16.21 14.61
CA LYS A 54 -14.56 16.52 14.36
C LYS A 54 -15.49 15.60 15.15
N ARG A 55 -15.23 14.28 15.15
CA ARG A 55 -16.04 13.31 15.89
C ARG A 55 -15.93 13.52 17.40
N TRP A 56 -14.75 13.89 17.88
CA TRP A 56 -14.48 14.21 19.27
C TRP A 56 -15.31 15.38 19.77
N LEU A 57 -15.41 16.46 18.99
CA LEU A 57 -16.24 17.62 19.31
C LEU A 57 -17.74 17.29 19.36
N THR A 58 -18.19 16.35 18.53
CA THR A 58 -19.62 15.94 18.45
C THR A 58 -20.00 14.78 19.36
N ARG A 59 -19.13 14.35 20.27
CA ARG A 59 -19.41 13.20 21.14
C ARG A 59 -20.59 13.51 22.09
N PRO A 60 -21.49 12.53 22.36
CA PRO A 60 -22.54 12.72 23.35
C PRO A 60 -21.92 13.03 24.72
N SER A 61 -22.47 14.03 25.43
CA SER A 61 -22.14 14.26 26.84
C SER A 61 -22.56 13.05 27.66
N VAL A 62 -21.69 12.59 28.57
CA VAL A 62 -22.02 11.51 29.51
C VAL A 62 -23.19 12.00 30.38
N GLY A 63 -24.40 11.50 30.08
CA GLY A 63 -25.56 11.73 30.92
C GLY A 63 -25.30 11.13 32.29
N ARG A 64 -25.18 11.97 33.31
CA ARG A 64 -25.19 11.54 34.70
C ARG A 64 -26.64 11.18 35.01
N ASP A 65 -27.00 9.91 34.85
CA ASP A 65 -28.29 9.37 35.29
C ASP A 65 -28.36 9.49 36.82
N ASN A 66 -28.72 10.68 37.32
CA ASN A 66 -29.19 10.86 38.69
C ASN A 66 -30.61 10.27 38.75
N GLY A 67 -30.69 8.95 38.86
CA GLY A 67 -31.94 8.22 38.91
C GLY A 67 -32.67 8.38 40.24
N THR A 68 -33.36 9.49 40.46
CA THR A 68 -34.61 9.49 41.22
C THR A 68 -35.64 8.71 40.41
N ARG A 69 -35.67 7.39 40.59
CA ARG A 69 -36.74 6.54 40.05
C ARG A 69 -38.03 6.84 40.83
N GLY A 70 -38.94 7.60 40.22
CA GLY A 70 -40.33 7.64 40.66
C GLY A 70 -40.99 6.25 40.55
N PRO A 71 -42.04 5.96 41.33
CA PRO A 71 -42.66 4.64 41.37
C PRO A 71 -43.32 4.36 40.02
N ARG A 72 -42.88 3.32 39.31
CA ARG A 72 -43.56 2.83 38.10
C ARG A 72 -44.66 1.86 38.50
N ASP A 73 -45.87 2.17 38.08
CA ASP A 73 -47.06 1.32 38.17
C ASP A 73 -46.80 -0.08 37.60
N TYR A 74 -47.08 -1.10 38.41
CA TYR A 74 -47.01 -2.50 38.03
C TYR A 74 -48.35 -2.95 37.43
N GLY A 75 -48.51 -2.76 36.12
CA GLY A 75 -49.63 -3.31 35.35
C GLY A 75 -49.15 -4.30 34.28
N THR A 76 -49.44 -5.59 34.50
CA THR A 76 -49.67 -6.66 33.50
C THR A 76 -48.64 -7.02 32.41
N THR A 77 -47.41 -6.50 32.43
CA THR A 77 -46.32 -6.96 31.51
C THR A 77 -45.33 -7.98 32.13
N GLY A 78 -45.51 -8.34 33.40
CA GLY A 78 -44.51 -9.06 34.21
C GLY A 78 -44.27 -10.54 33.89
N LEU A 79 -45.14 -11.22 33.15
CA LEU A 79 -45.05 -12.68 32.94
C LEU A 79 -44.28 -13.07 31.66
N ARG A 80 -44.45 -12.34 30.55
CA ARG A 80 -43.65 -12.56 29.32
C ARG A 80 -42.19 -12.16 29.50
N ASP A 81 -41.96 -11.08 30.24
CA ASP A 81 -40.63 -10.50 30.43
C ASP A 81 -39.77 -11.33 31.44
N ARG A 82 -40.41 -12.10 32.33
CA ARG A 82 -39.70 -13.01 33.25
C ARG A 82 -39.17 -14.27 32.56
N LYS A 83 -39.92 -14.83 31.60
CA LYS A 83 -39.50 -16.01 30.81
C LYS A 83 -38.40 -15.67 29.80
N VAL A 84 -38.49 -14.49 29.17
CA VAL A 84 -37.45 -13.99 28.24
C VAL A 84 -36.17 -13.58 28.98
N ARG A 85 -36.27 -13.03 30.19
CA ARG A 85 -35.10 -12.74 31.05
C ARG A 85 -34.42 -14.02 31.56
N GLY A 86 -35.17 -15.03 31.97
CA GLY A 86 -34.63 -16.33 32.40
C GLY A 86 -33.94 -17.08 31.25
N LEU A 87 -34.55 -17.11 30.07
CA LEU A 87 -33.94 -17.72 28.89
C LEU A 87 -32.68 -16.96 28.45
N ARG A 88 -32.67 -15.62 28.51
CA ARG A 88 -31.49 -14.80 28.22
C ARG A 88 -30.38 -14.99 29.27
N SER A 89 -30.71 -15.20 30.55
CA SER A 89 -29.69 -15.44 31.58
C SER A 89 -29.10 -16.84 31.47
N VAL A 90 -29.90 -17.85 31.13
CA VAL A 90 -29.44 -19.23 30.90
C VAL A 90 -28.62 -19.32 29.61
N VAL A 91 -29.05 -18.69 28.52
CA VAL A 91 -28.26 -18.62 27.27
C VAL A 91 -26.97 -17.82 27.48
N ARG A 92 -26.99 -16.71 28.25
CA ARG A 92 -25.79 -15.97 28.63
C ARG A 92 -24.85 -16.80 29.50
N SER A 93 -25.38 -17.57 30.45
CA SER A 93 -24.59 -18.46 31.31
C SER A 93 -23.98 -19.61 30.51
N LEU A 94 -24.72 -20.25 29.61
CA LEU A 94 -24.19 -21.31 28.73
C LEU A 94 -23.15 -20.80 27.72
N LEU A 95 -23.30 -19.56 27.21
CA LEU A 95 -22.32 -18.92 26.32
C LEU A 95 -21.05 -18.45 27.03
N VAL A 96 -21.12 -18.19 28.34
CA VAL A 96 -19.98 -17.73 29.18
C VAL A 96 -19.25 -18.89 29.85
N SER A 97 -19.91 -20.04 30.07
CA SER A 97 -19.36 -21.16 30.85
C SER A 97 -18.85 -22.35 30.01
N GLY A 98 -18.91 -22.29 28.68
CA GLY A 98 -18.43 -23.36 27.81
C GLY A 98 -16.90 -23.38 27.64
N PRO A 99 -16.32 -24.46 27.06
CA PRO A 99 -14.88 -24.59 26.78
C PRO A 99 -14.28 -23.47 25.90
N TRP A 100 -15.13 -22.69 25.25
CA TRP A 100 -14.79 -21.55 24.39
C TRP A 100 -14.58 -20.23 25.17
N SER A 101 -14.81 -20.21 26.48
CA SER A 101 -14.58 -19.06 27.36
C SER A 101 -13.10 -18.71 27.54
N VAL A 102 -12.21 -19.70 27.40
CA VAL A 102 -10.74 -19.52 27.50
C VAL A 102 -10.19 -18.70 26.33
N VAL A 103 -10.80 -18.80 25.14
CA VAL A 103 -10.39 -18.04 23.93
C VAL A 103 -10.96 -16.60 23.93
N ARG A 104 -11.99 -16.32 24.74
CA ARG A 104 -12.65 -15.01 24.83
C ARG A 104 -12.31 -14.21 26.10
N GLY A 105 -11.44 -14.73 26.96
CA GLY A 105 -11.01 -14.04 28.18
C GLY A 105 -10.10 -12.85 27.88
N PRO A 106 -10.07 -11.82 28.74
CA PRO A 106 -9.11 -10.72 28.63
C PRO A 106 -7.66 -11.22 28.56
N VAL A 107 -7.36 -12.38 29.14
CA VAL A 107 -6.06 -13.06 29.05
C VAL A 107 -5.72 -13.44 27.60
N ALA A 108 -6.62 -14.12 26.88
CA ALA A 108 -6.38 -14.52 25.50
C ALA A 108 -6.19 -13.31 24.56
N LEU A 109 -6.97 -12.25 24.75
CA LEU A 109 -6.83 -11.01 23.99
C LEU A 109 -5.50 -10.29 24.30
N THR A 110 -5.09 -10.30 25.57
CA THR A 110 -3.78 -9.76 25.99
C THR A 110 -2.64 -10.58 25.40
N THR A 111 -2.72 -11.91 25.44
CA THR A 111 -1.74 -12.81 24.82
C THR A 111 -1.63 -12.56 23.32
N LEU A 112 -2.77 -12.40 22.63
CA LEU A 112 -2.78 -12.05 21.20
C LEU A 112 -2.04 -10.75 20.92
N VAL A 113 -2.30 -9.70 21.71
CA VAL A 113 -1.65 -8.39 21.54
C VAL A 113 -0.15 -8.45 21.83
N VAL A 114 0.26 -9.24 22.82
CA VAL A 114 1.68 -9.49 23.09
C VAL A 114 2.33 -10.21 21.91
N LEU A 115 1.70 -11.25 21.35
CA LEU A 115 2.20 -11.94 20.17
C LEU A 115 2.29 -11.00 18.96
N LEU A 116 1.26 -10.17 18.72
CA LEU A 116 1.28 -9.16 17.66
C LEU A 116 2.41 -8.14 17.86
N ALA A 117 2.64 -7.68 19.10
CA ALA A 117 3.74 -6.79 19.43
C ALA A 117 5.10 -7.46 19.17
N LEU A 118 5.27 -8.74 19.55
CA LEU A 118 6.50 -9.49 19.28
C LEU A 118 6.76 -9.66 17.78
N CYS A 119 5.71 -9.77 16.96
CA CYS A 119 5.85 -9.83 15.51
C CYS A 119 6.37 -8.53 14.88
N LEU A 120 6.30 -7.38 15.56
CA LEU A 120 6.77 -6.10 15.01
C LEU A 120 8.24 -6.16 14.57
N LEU A 121 9.11 -6.77 15.38
CA LEU A 121 10.54 -6.86 15.08
C LEU A 121 10.86 -7.67 13.81
N PRO A 122 10.44 -8.94 13.68
CA PRO A 122 10.73 -9.69 12.46
C PRO A 122 10.05 -9.07 11.23
N ILE A 123 8.85 -8.50 11.36
CA ILE A 123 8.20 -7.78 10.24
C ILE A 123 9.05 -6.59 9.82
N GLN A 124 9.53 -5.79 10.77
CA GLN A 124 10.28 -4.57 10.48
C GLN A 124 11.64 -4.86 9.86
N VAL A 125 12.35 -5.89 10.33
CA VAL A 125 13.57 -6.37 9.68
C VAL A 125 13.27 -6.79 8.24
N VAL A 126 12.24 -7.59 7.97
CA VAL A 126 11.95 -7.99 6.58
C VAL A 126 11.53 -6.81 5.70
N TYR A 127 10.73 -5.88 6.22
CA TYR A 127 10.19 -4.75 5.47
C TYR A 127 11.25 -3.71 5.10
N GLU A 128 12.23 -3.44 5.97
CA GLU A 128 13.21 -2.36 5.76
C GLU A 128 14.02 -2.54 4.45
N ILE A 129 14.24 -3.79 4.01
CA ILE A 129 14.92 -4.11 2.72
C ILE A 129 13.94 -4.42 1.58
N ASN A 130 12.70 -4.76 1.91
CA ASN A 130 11.66 -5.16 0.95
C ASN A 130 10.39 -4.31 1.03
N PRO A 131 10.48 -2.96 0.99
CA PRO A 131 9.29 -2.11 1.10
C PRO A 131 8.37 -2.22 -0.12
N ASP A 132 8.88 -2.71 -1.25
CA ASP A 132 8.11 -3.04 -2.45
C ASP A 132 7.23 -4.28 -2.26
N TRP A 133 7.49 -5.09 -1.23
CA TRP A 133 6.67 -6.25 -0.91
C TRP A 133 5.43 -5.81 -0.09
N PRO A 134 4.19 -5.99 -0.61
CA PRO A 134 3.02 -5.48 0.10
C PRO A 134 2.72 -6.22 1.41
N LEU A 135 3.04 -7.52 1.50
CA LEU A 135 2.60 -8.38 2.61
C LEU A 135 3.10 -7.91 3.99
N PRO A 136 4.40 -7.61 4.21
CA PRO A 136 4.83 -7.13 5.51
C PRO A 136 4.23 -5.76 5.85
N GLY A 137 3.97 -4.90 4.86
CA GLY A 137 3.26 -3.63 5.05
C GLY A 137 1.81 -3.81 5.52
N TRP A 138 1.06 -4.72 4.89
CA TRP A 138 -0.29 -5.08 5.34
C TRP A 138 -0.29 -5.65 6.76
N LEU A 139 0.66 -6.53 7.07
CA LEU A 139 0.78 -7.13 8.39
C LEU A 139 1.11 -6.08 9.45
N MET A 140 2.02 -5.14 9.16
CA MET A 140 2.34 -4.02 10.05
C MET A 140 1.11 -3.15 10.34
N ALA A 141 0.34 -2.80 9.30
CA ALA A 141 -0.88 -2.03 9.46
C ALA A 141 -1.93 -2.76 10.33
N LEU A 142 -2.12 -4.07 10.09
CA LEU A 142 -3.04 -4.89 10.89
C LEU A 142 -2.59 -4.99 12.36
N VAL A 143 -1.30 -5.16 12.61
CA VAL A 143 -0.73 -5.17 13.96
C VAL A 143 -0.95 -3.83 14.65
N ALA A 144 -0.62 -2.71 13.99
CA ALA A 144 -0.79 -1.37 14.55
C ALA A 144 -2.26 -1.05 14.87
N VAL A 145 -3.18 -1.43 13.98
CA VAL A 145 -4.63 -1.30 14.20
C VAL A 145 -5.09 -2.20 15.35
N GLY A 146 -4.67 -3.47 15.39
CA GLY A 146 -5.03 -4.42 16.46
C GLY A 146 -4.58 -3.94 17.84
N ILE A 147 -3.34 -3.48 17.96
CA ILE A 147 -2.77 -2.87 19.17
C ILE A 147 -3.58 -1.61 19.55
N SER A 148 -3.92 -0.75 18.58
CA SER A 148 -4.72 0.46 18.84
C SER A 148 -6.15 0.14 19.30
N LEU A 149 -6.81 -0.84 18.68
CA LEU A 149 -8.14 -1.30 19.08
C LEU A 149 -8.13 -1.93 20.48
N TYR A 150 -7.05 -2.60 20.86
CA TYR A 150 -6.91 -3.11 22.22
C TYR A 150 -6.70 -1.98 23.24
N ALA A 151 -5.99 -0.90 22.89
CA ALA A 151 -5.95 0.30 23.73
C ALA A 151 -7.37 0.83 23.99
N VAL A 152 -8.23 0.85 22.96
CA VAL A 152 -9.64 1.25 23.08
C VAL A 152 -10.47 0.23 23.86
N PHE A 153 -10.20 -1.08 23.73
CA PHE A 153 -10.80 -2.14 24.54
C PHE A 153 -10.56 -1.89 26.04
N LEU A 154 -9.30 -1.60 26.41
CA LEU A 154 -8.92 -1.29 27.79
C LEU A 154 -9.61 -0.03 28.34
N MET A 155 -10.05 0.88 27.47
CA MET A 155 -10.84 2.06 27.85
C MET A 155 -12.35 1.77 28.02
N GLY A 156 -12.80 0.52 27.92
CA GLY A 156 -14.20 0.10 28.16
C GLY A 156 -15.08 -0.01 26.90
N GLY A 157 -14.50 0.01 25.69
CA GLY A 157 -15.25 0.13 24.42
C GLY A 157 -16.09 -1.08 23.96
N PHE A 158 -15.99 -2.25 24.59
CA PHE A 158 -16.54 -3.50 24.03
C PHE A 158 -17.99 -3.84 24.40
N ALA A 159 -18.61 -3.15 25.36
CA ALA A 159 -20.00 -3.43 25.73
C ALA A 159 -20.99 -3.12 24.58
N ASN A 160 -20.66 -2.19 23.68
CA ASN A 160 -21.50 -1.80 22.53
C ASN A 160 -21.12 -2.49 21.21
N LEU A 161 -19.83 -2.83 21.02
CA LEU A 161 -19.31 -3.43 19.78
C LEU A 161 -19.74 -4.90 19.60
N THR A 162 -19.93 -5.61 20.71
CA THR A 162 -20.22 -7.05 20.73
C THR A 162 -21.63 -7.38 20.21
N VAL A 163 -22.58 -6.44 20.30
CA VAL A 163 -23.99 -6.63 19.88
C VAL A 163 -24.18 -6.45 18.37
N GLU A 164 -23.34 -5.65 17.70
CA GLU A 164 -23.43 -5.42 16.25
C GLU A 164 -22.79 -6.55 15.42
N VAL A 165 -21.75 -7.21 15.95
CA VAL A 165 -20.95 -8.20 15.21
C VAL A 165 -21.65 -9.57 15.06
N LEU A 166 -22.56 -9.92 15.97
CA LEU A 166 -23.30 -11.20 15.94
C LEU A 166 -24.43 -11.26 14.90
N GLY A 167 -24.81 -10.12 14.29
CA GLY A 167 -25.85 -10.06 13.26
C GLY A 167 -25.36 -10.34 11.83
N TRP A 168 -24.07 -10.66 11.64
CA TRP A 168 -23.38 -10.51 10.35
C TRP A 168 -23.08 -11.80 9.56
N PHE A 169 -23.35 -13.01 10.07
CA PHE A 169 -22.90 -14.24 9.40
C PHE A 169 -24.04 -15.18 8.96
N ASN A 170 -24.35 -15.21 7.65
CA ASN A 170 -25.09 -16.31 7.00
C ASN A 170 -24.74 -16.51 5.49
N ILE A 171 -23.55 -17.11 5.22
CA ILE A 171 -23.10 -18.05 4.13
C ILE A 171 -23.14 -17.66 2.59
N PRO A 172 -22.51 -18.39 1.61
CA PRO A 172 -21.35 -17.97 0.77
C PRO A 172 -21.54 -18.06 -0.79
N ALA A 173 -20.57 -17.61 -1.64
CA ALA A 173 -20.51 -17.94 -3.10
C ALA A 173 -19.12 -17.71 -3.79
N LEU A 174 -18.85 -18.44 -4.89
CA LEU A 174 -17.63 -18.54 -5.72
C LEU A 174 -17.93 -18.21 -7.21
N GLN A 175 -17.02 -17.57 -7.98
CA GLN A 175 -16.59 -18.01 -9.34
C GLN A 175 -15.45 -17.15 -9.92
N ARG A 176 -14.98 -17.56 -11.12
CA ARG A 176 -13.66 -17.50 -11.75
C ARG A 176 -13.57 -16.52 -12.94
N GLY A 177 -12.35 -16.00 -13.15
CA GLY A 177 -11.77 -15.68 -14.47
C GLY A 177 -12.02 -14.26 -14.99
N ASN A 178 -11.07 -13.72 -15.78
CA ASN A 178 -11.10 -12.33 -16.28
C ASN A 178 -10.25 -12.10 -17.55
N LEU A 179 -10.60 -12.71 -18.68
CA LEU A 179 -9.96 -12.43 -19.98
C LEU A 179 -11.02 -12.16 -21.05
N ILE A 180 -10.88 -11.04 -21.76
CA ILE A 180 -11.66 -10.67 -22.94
C ILE A 180 -10.64 -10.30 -24.02
N GLU A 181 -10.81 -10.88 -25.20
CA GLU A 181 -9.98 -10.69 -26.39
C GLU A 181 -10.84 -10.11 -27.53
N ILE A 182 -10.29 -9.22 -28.37
CA ILE A 182 -11.00 -8.56 -29.48
C ILE A 182 -10.23 -8.62 -30.81
N SER A 183 -10.96 -8.42 -31.90
CA SER A 183 -10.64 -8.82 -33.29
C SER A 183 -9.59 -8.01 -34.06
N MET A 184 -8.96 -6.99 -33.44
CA MET A 184 -7.95 -6.12 -34.09
C MET A 184 -6.61 -6.09 -33.31
N GLY A 185 -6.45 -6.99 -32.34
CA GLY A 185 -5.29 -7.07 -31.47
C GLY A 185 -5.69 -7.14 -30.00
N VAL A 186 -4.81 -7.72 -29.18
CA VAL A 186 -5.01 -7.83 -27.73
C VAL A 186 -4.78 -6.45 -27.11
N VAL A 187 -5.84 -5.85 -26.56
CA VAL A 187 -5.70 -4.67 -25.71
C VAL A 187 -5.07 -5.13 -24.40
N GLY A 188 -3.81 -4.76 -24.17
CA GLY A 188 -3.07 -5.09 -22.97
C GLY A 188 -3.83 -4.67 -21.70
N ILE A 189 -3.68 -5.48 -20.66
CA ILE A 189 -4.28 -5.33 -19.32
C ILE A 189 -3.81 -4.05 -18.58
N ASP A 190 -3.05 -3.17 -19.23
CA ASP A 190 -2.62 -1.89 -18.66
C ASP A 190 -3.73 -0.81 -18.63
N GLU A 191 -4.82 -0.99 -19.39
CA GLU A 191 -6.01 -0.14 -19.26
C GLU A 191 -6.84 -0.45 -17.98
N ALA A 192 -6.63 -1.63 -17.37
CA ALA A 192 -7.30 -2.06 -16.14
C ALA A 192 -6.77 -1.32 -14.89
N CYS A 193 -5.57 -0.73 -14.95
CA CYS A 193 -4.99 0.05 -13.87
C CYS A 193 -5.78 1.34 -13.57
N SER A 194 -6.47 1.91 -14.57
CA SER A 194 -7.28 3.12 -14.37
C SER A 194 -8.59 2.85 -13.61
N GLY A 195 -9.14 1.64 -13.79
CA GLY A 195 -10.36 1.21 -13.11
C GLY A 195 -10.15 1.01 -11.62
N ILE A 196 -9.05 0.34 -11.24
CA ILE A 196 -8.65 0.15 -9.84
C ILE A 196 -8.32 1.48 -9.16
N ARG A 197 -7.66 2.42 -9.86
CA ARG A 197 -7.40 3.77 -9.34
C ARG A 197 -8.69 4.51 -9.00
N SER A 198 -9.61 4.59 -9.96
CA SER A 198 -10.89 5.28 -9.79
C SER A 198 -11.73 4.61 -8.69
N PHE A 199 -11.73 3.28 -8.64
CA PHE A 199 -12.39 2.49 -7.60
C PHE A 199 -11.83 2.77 -6.20
N GLN A 200 -10.51 2.75 -6.05
CA GLN A 200 -9.84 3.06 -4.79
C GLN A 200 -10.15 4.48 -4.33
N SER A 201 -10.08 5.46 -5.23
CA SER A 201 -10.37 6.87 -4.90
C SER A 201 -11.84 7.07 -4.49
N ILE A 202 -12.79 6.38 -5.13
CA ILE A 202 -14.21 6.44 -4.80
C ILE A 202 -14.51 5.76 -3.47
N LEU A 203 -13.86 4.63 -3.17
CA LEU A 203 -13.95 4.00 -1.84
C LEU A 203 -13.43 4.92 -0.74
N MET A 204 -12.26 5.55 -0.95
CA MET A 204 -11.71 6.51 -0.01
C MET A 204 -12.65 7.71 0.18
N ALA A 205 -13.21 8.25 -0.90
CA ALA A 205 -14.20 9.32 -0.85
C ALA A 205 -15.47 8.90 -0.10
N ALA A 206 -15.95 7.66 -0.28
CA ALA A 206 -17.13 7.15 0.43
C ALA A 206 -16.88 7.02 1.94
N LEU A 207 -15.71 6.49 2.34
CA LEU A 207 -15.31 6.43 3.75
C LEU A 207 -15.20 7.83 4.35
N PHE A 208 -14.51 8.73 3.64
CA PHE A 208 -14.33 10.12 4.05
C PHE A 208 -15.67 10.84 4.20
N LEU A 209 -16.53 10.83 3.18
CA LEU A 209 -17.84 11.49 3.19
C LEU A 209 -18.78 10.89 4.23
N GLY A 210 -18.73 9.56 4.43
CA GLY A 210 -19.53 8.87 5.45
C GLY A 210 -19.19 9.34 6.87
N GLU A 211 -17.92 9.58 7.17
CA GLU A 211 -17.47 10.14 8.45
C GLU A 211 -17.65 11.67 8.51
N LEU A 212 -17.37 12.39 7.42
CA LEU A 212 -17.57 13.83 7.32
C LEU A 212 -19.04 14.22 7.57
N TYR A 213 -20.00 13.42 7.12
CA TYR A 213 -21.42 13.63 7.39
C TYR A 213 -21.96 12.91 8.63
N LEU A 214 -21.11 12.23 9.40
CA LEU A 214 -21.49 11.44 10.59
C LEU A 214 -22.66 10.49 10.30
N LEU A 215 -22.66 9.87 9.12
CA LEU A 215 -23.75 8.96 8.71
C LEU A 215 -23.77 7.74 9.65
N LYS A 216 -24.97 7.22 9.95
CA LYS A 216 -25.11 5.93 10.64
C LYS A 216 -24.49 4.80 9.81
N TRP A 217 -24.00 3.74 10.45
CA TRP A 217 -23.25 2.66 9.78
C TRP A 217 -23.98 2.07 8.57
N ARG A 218 -25.31 1.87 8.63
CA ARG A 218 -26.10 1.38 7.49
C ARG A 218 -25.99 2.28 6.26
N ARG A 219 -26.03 3.59 6.46
CA ARG A 219 -25.91 4.60 5.40
C ARG A 219 -24.47 4.74 4.91
N ARG A 220 -23.48 4.47 5.77
CA ARG A 220 -22.07 4.37 5.36
C ARG A 220 -21.86 3.16 4.45
N ILE A 221 -22.39 2.00 4.81
CA ILE A 221 -22.34 0.80 3.96
C ILE A 221 -23.06 1.05 2.64
N LEU A 222 -24.25 1.67 2.67
CA LEU A 222 -24.96 2.04 1.44
C LEU A 222 -24.16 3.01 0.58
N LEU A 223 -23.50 4.01 1.18
CA LEU A 223 -22.63 4.94 0.47
C LEU A 223 -21.40 4.24 -0.12
N LEU A 224 -20.81 3.28 0.59
CA LEU A 224 -19.70 2.47 0.10
C LEU A 224 -20.11 1.58 -1.07
N LEU A 225 -21.20 0.82 -0.93
CA LEU A 225 -21.73 -0.03 -2.00
C LEU A 225 -22.19 0.80 -3.20
N GLY A 226 -22.81 1.96 -2.94
CA GLY A 226 -23.15 2.94 -3.97
C GLY A 226 -21.92 3.48 -4.69
N GLY A 227 -20.83 3.76 -3.96
CA GLY A 227 -19.54 4.13 -4.54
C GLY A 227 -18.94 3.02 -5.41
N VAL A 228 -18.97 1.76 -4.95
CA VAL A 228 -18.52 0.60 -5.74
C VAL A 228 -19.29 0.50 -7.05
N ALA A 229 -20.62 0.53 -6.98
CA ALA A 229 -21.48 0.45 -8.16
C ALA A 229 -21.24 1.63 -9.11
N LEU A 230 -21.16 2.85 -8.57
CA LEU A 230 -20.90 4.07 -9.33
C LEU A 230 -19.53 4.01 -10.04
N SER A 231 -18.49 3.55 -9.34
CA SER A 231 -17.16 3.36 -9.90
C SER A 231 -17.19 2.37 -11.06
N PHE A 232 -17.90 1.25 -10.90
CA PHE A 232 -18.00 0.25 -11.96
C PHE A 232 -18.70 0.82 -13.19
N CYS A 233 -19.88 1.44 -13.02
CA CYS A 233 -20.64 2.01 -14.13
C CYS A 233 -19.85 3.09 -14.87
N LEU A 234 -19.21 4.01 -14.16
CA LEU A 234 -18.45 5.10 -14.78
C LEU A 234 -17.12 4.62 -15.41
N ASN A 235 -16.51 3.57 -14.86
CA ASN A 235 -15.37 2.92 -15.52
C ASN A 235 -15.78 2.24 -16.83
N VAL A 236 -16.97 1.63 -16.92
CA VAL A 236 -17.50 1.11 -18.20
C VAL A 236 -17.68 2.24 -19.21
N VAL A 237 -18.27 3.37 -18.80
CA VAL A 237 -18.42 4.57 -19.65
C VAL A 237 -17.06 5.08 -20.13
N ARG A 238 -16.06 5.14 -19.23
CA ARG A 238 -14.69 5.51 -19.58
C ARG A 238 -14.14 4.65 -20.69
N THR A 239 -14.19 3.33 -20.51
CA THR A 239 -13.65 2.37 -21.45
C THR A 239 -14.35 2.54 -22.81
N LEU A 240 -15.67 2.67 -22.84
CA LEU A 240 -16.41 2.90 -24.09
C LEU A 240 -15.99 4.21 -24.79
N ILE A 241 -15.79 5.31 -24.06
CA ILE A 241 -15.34 6.59 -24.63
C ILE A 241 -13.91 6.46 -25.19
N LEU A 242 -13.00 5.84 -24.44
CA LEU A 242 -11.60 5.65 -24.88
C LEU A 242 -11.52 4.71 -26.09
N THR A 243 -12.28 3.61 -26.09
CA THR A 243 -12.35 2.66 -27.20
C THR A 243 -12.98 3.30 -28.45
N TRP A 244 -14.01 4.15 -28.30
CA TRP A 244 -14.56 4.92 -29.42
C TRP A 244 -13.52 5.87 -30.00
N HIS A 245 -12.86 6.67 -29.16
CA HIS A 245 -11.84 7.60 -29.66
C HIS A 245 -10.66 6.87 -30.31
N ALA A 246 -10.24 5.74 -29.75
CA ALA A 246 -9.20 4.89 -30.35
C ALA A 246 -9.63 4.31 -31.71
N SER A 247 -10.89 3.88 -31.86
CA SER A 247 -11.39 3.29 -33.12
C SER A 247 -11.58 4.31 -34.24
N THR A 248 -11.81 5.58 -33.90
CA THR A 248 -12.07 6.65 -34.87
C THR A 248 -10.84 7.48 -35.23
N ALA A 249 -9.90 7.65 -34.29
CA ALA A 249 -8.74 8.54 -34.44
C ALA A 249 -7.37 7.83 -34.31
N GLY A 250 -7.35 6.51 -34.12
CA GLY A 250 -6.12 5.71 -33.97
C GLY A 250 -5.49 5.77 -32.58
N LEU A 251 -4.41 5.00 -32.38
CA LEU A 251 -3.77 4.84 -31.06
C LEU A 251 -3.11 6.13 -30.51
N SER A 252 -2.71 7.07 -31.38
CA SER A 252 -2.14 8.36 -30.95
C SER A 252 -3.17 9.27 -30.25
N ALA A 253 -4.47 9.08 -30.53
CA ALA A 253 -5.55 9.78 -29.84
C ALA A 253 -5.76 9.22 -28.41
N LEU A 254 -5.50 7.93 -28.19
CA LEU A 254 -5.64 7.29 -26.89
C LEU A 254 -4.71 7.94 -25.86
N GLU A 255 -3.44 8.18 -26.23
CA GLU A 255 -2.44 8.80 -25.36
C GLU A 255 -2.85 10.23 -24.94
N LYS A 256 -3.50 10.98 -25.84
CA LYS A 256 -3.97 12.35 -25.57
C LYS A 256 -5.21 12.42 -24.67
N TRP A 257 -6.14 11.47 -24.83
CA TRP A 257 -7.45 11.51 -24.16
C TRP A 257 -7.52 10.69 -22.87
N HIS A 258 -6.56 9.79 -22.65
CA HIS A 258 -6.53 8.91 -21.48
C HIS A 258 -6.57 9.66 -20.13
N ASP A 259 -5.72 10.67 -19.95
CA ASP A 259 -5.61 11.41 -18.68
C ASP A 259 -6.78 12.38 -18.44
N PRO A 260 -7.20 13.22 -19.42
CA PRO A 260 -8.36 14.10 -19.26
C PRO A 260 -9.67 13.34 -19.02
N ALA A 261 -9.92 12.25 -19.75
CA ALA A 261 -11.12 11.44 -19.57
C ALA A 261 -11.15 10.80 -18.18
N GLY A 262 -10.00 10.32 -17.69
CA GLY A 262 -9.86 9.79 -16.33
C GLY A 262 -10.17 10.84 -15.25
N MET A 263 -9.64 12.05 -15.38
CA MET A 263 -9.87 13.13 -14.42
C MET A 263 -11.33 13.60 -14.41
N MET A 264 -11.94 13.76 -15.58
CA MET A 264 -13.36 14.14 -15.70
C MET A 264 -14.26 13.12 -14.99
N ILE A 265 -14.03 11.84 -15.24
CA ILE A 265 -14.84 10.76 -14.65
C ILE A 265 -14.65 10.68 -13.14
N PHE A 266 -13.42 10.88 -12.64
CA PHE A 266 -13.17 10.99 -11.21
C PHE A 266 -13.97 12.14 -10.57
N LEU A 267 -13.95 13.33 -11.16
CA LEU A 267 -14.68 14.50 -10.64
C LEU A 267 -16.20 14.27 -10.63
N VAL A 268 -16.75 13.72 -11.71
CA VAL A 268 -18.16 13.36 -11.80
C VAL A 268 -18.52 12.30 -10.75
N SER A 269 -17.69 11.26 -10.61
CA SER A 269 -17.90 10.21 -9.60
C SER A 269 -17.93 10.79 -8.18
N PHE A 270 -16.98 11.67 -7.87
CA PHE A 270 -16.91 12.34 -6.58
C PHE A 270 -18.15 13.23 -6.35
N ALA A 271 -18.56 14.02 -7.33
CA ALA A 271 -19.73 14.90 -7.23
C ALA A 271 -21.03 14.09 -7.01
N CYS A 272 -21.23 13.01 -7.75
CA CYS A 272 -22.37 12.10 -7.57
C CYS A 272 -22.37 11.48 -6.16
N LEU A 273 -21.22 10.96 -5.72
CA LEU A 273 -21.08 10.37 -4.39
C LEU A 273 -21.32 11.41 -3.28
N TRP A 274 -20.85 12.64 -3.47
CA TRP A 274 -21.06 13.74 -2.56
C TRP A 274 -22.54 14.13 -2.45
N ALA A 275 -23.25 14.19 -3.58
CA ALA A 275 -24.69 14.43 -3.63
C ALA A 275 -25.48 13.32 -2.90
N ILE A 276 -25.11 12.05 -3.11
CA ILE A 276 -25.70 10.90 -2.40
C ILE A 276 -25.47 11.02 -0.89
N ALA A 277 -24.24 11.35 -0.46
CA ALA A 277 -23.92 11.53 0.94
C ALA A 277 -24.73 12.69 1.59
N GLY A 278 -24.87 13.81 0.88
CA GLY A 278 -25.70 14.94 1.30
C GLY A 278 -27.18 14.58 1.42
N TRP A 279 -27.72 13.84 0.45
CA TRP A 279 -29.10 13.33 0.49
C TRP A 279 -29.33 12.36 1.66
N LEU A 280 -28.38 11.44 1.89
CA LEU A 280 -28.41 10.51 3.02
C LEU A 280 -28.35 11.24 4.37
N LYS A 281 -27.78 12.44 4.45
CA LYS A 281 -27.80 13.26 5.68
C LYS A 281 -29.15 13.93 5.90
N ARG A 282 -29.75 14.55 4.87
CA ARG A 282 -31.04 15.28 4.97
C ARG A 282 -32.19 14.40 5.46
N LYS A 283 -32.20 13.13 5.07
CA LYS A 283 -33.17 12.13 5.59
C LYS A 283 -33.00 11.76 7.08
N THR A 284 -32.04 12.33 7.81
CA THR A 284 -31.92 12.16 9.28
C THR A 284 -32.67 13.24 10.04
N THR A 285 -32.73 14.45 9.50
CA THR A 285 -33.31 15.63 10.16
C THR A 285 -34.84 15.72 9.99
N ASP A 286 -35.40 15.02 9.01
CA ASP A 286 -36.82 15.13 8.62
C ASP A 286 -37.79 14.19 9.38
N HIS A 287 -37.29 13.45 10.38
CA HIS A 287 -38.12 12.58 11.23
C HIS A 287 -37.94 12.94 12.72
N GLY A 288 -38.07 14.22 13.05
CA GLY A 288 -38.46 14.64 14.40
C GLY A 288 -39.98 14.47 14.53
N PRO A 289 -40.51 13.83 15.60
CA PRO A 289 -41.95 13.72 15.76
C PRO A 289 -42.55 15.11 15.97
N LEU A 290 -43.44 15.50 15.06
CA LEU A 290 -44.47 16.50 15.30
C LEU A 290 -45.36 15.96 16.42
N THR A 291 -45.18 16.46 17.64
CA THR A 291 -46.25 16.45 18.62
C THR A 291 -46.49 17.89 19.06
N THR A 292 -47.65 18.33 18.60
CA THR A 292 -48.35 19.59 18.78
C THR A 292 -48.34 20.06 20.23
N ASP A 293 -48.08 21.35 20.36
CA ASP A 293 -48.22 22.18 21.54
C ASP A 293 -49.68 22.26 21.99
N HIS A 294 -49.96 21.90 23.24
CA HIS A 294 -51.10 22.42 24.00
C HIS A 294 -50.65 22.61 25.45
N GLY A 295 -50.81 23.85 25.93
CA GLY A 295 -50.09 24.37 27.09
C GLY A 295 -50.54 23.82 28.44
N LEU A 296 -49.65 24.03 29.43
CA LEU A 296 -50.04 24.46 30.76
C LEU A 296 -48.93 25.33 31.35
N LEU A 297 -49.31 26.52 31.80
CA LEU A 297 -48.52 27.47 32.56
C LEU A 297 -48.07 26.85 33.89
N THR A 298 -46.77 26.84 34.17
CA THR A 298 -46.23 27.08 35.53
C THR A 298 -44.84 27.68 35.45
N THR A 299 -44.65 28.67 36.31
CA THR A 299 -43.54 29.60 36.51
C THR A 299 -42.25 28.97 37.06
N ASP A 300 -41.14 29.68 36.78
CA ASP A 300 -39.85 29.71 37.47
C ASP A 300 -39.03 28.42 37.68
N HIS A 301 -37.86 28.38 37.05
CA HIS A 301 -36.56 28.40 37.75
C HIS A 301 -35.37 28.39 36.76
N THR A 302 -34.57 29.47 36.84
CA THR A 302 -33.12 29.57 36.64
C THR A 302 -32.46 28.72 35.54
N THR A 303 -32.14 29.37 34.42
CA THR A 303 -31.24 28.88 33.36
C THR A 303 -29.79 28.76 33.88
N PRO A 304 -29.15 27.57 33.82
CA PRO A 304 -27.69 27.51 33.85
C PRO A 304 -27.14 27.75 32.44
N SER A 305 -26.29 28.78 32.33
CA SER A 305 -25.47 29.06 31.14
C SER A 305 -24.63 27.83 30.75
N PRO A 306 -24.56 27.44 29.46
CA PRO A 306 -23.70 26.35 29.02
C PRO A 306 -22.24 26.82 29.08
N GLN A 307 -21.56 26.55 30.20
CA GLN A 307 -20.11 26.68 30.27
C GLN A 307 -19.45 25.68 29.29
N PRO A 308 -18.44 26.10 28.52
CA PRO A 308 -17.66 25.18 27.70
C PRO A 308 -17.00 24.18 28.63
N SER A 309 -17.43 22.93 28.55
CA SER A 309 -16.85 21.84 29.31
C SER A 309 -15.37 21.74 28.95
N ALA A 310 -14.51 22.22 29.86
CA ALA A 310 -13.09 21.89 29.86
C ALA A 310 -12.96 20.36 29.68
N LEU A 311 -11.97 19.92 28.90
CA LEU A 311 -11.62 18.52 28.63
C LEU A 311 -11.45 17.70 29.93
N ASN A 312 -12.53 17.31 30.58
CA ASN A 312 -12.53 16.32 31.65
C ASN A 312 -12.52 14.95 30.99
N LEU A 313 -11.33 14.58 30.55
CA LEU A 313 -11.01 13.25 30.05
C LEU A 313 -10.73 12.34 31.26
N GLN A 314 -11.77 11.70 31.79
CA GLN A 314 -11.57 10.57 32.71
C GLN A 314 -12.41 9.33 32.33
N PRO A 315 -12.22 8.73 31.15
CA PRO A 315 -11.81 7.34 31.08
C PRO A 315 -10.33 7.26 31.44
N SER A 316 -9.95 6.43 32.40
CA SER A 316 -8.54 6.21 32.75
C SER A 316 -7.81 5.65 31.53
N LEU A 317 -7.11 6.52 30.79
CA LEU A 317 -6.23 6.11 29.69
C LEU A 317 -5.31 5.00 30.23
N PRO A 318 -5.12 3.88 29.51
CA PRO A 318 -4.27 2.78 29.96
C PRO A 318 -2.80 3.20 29.77
N ALA A 319 -2.35 4.19 30.54
CA ALA A 319 -1.06 4.86 30.38
C ALA A 319 0.11 3.88 30.41
N ARG A 320 0.04 2.85 31.27
CA ARG A 320 1.05 1.78 31.35
C ARG A 320 1.14 0.98 30.05
N TYR A 321 0.00 0.66 29.44
CA TYR A 321 -0.05 -0.07 28.17
C TYR A 321 0.51 0.78 27.03
N LEU A 322 0.06 2.04 26.91
CA LEU A 322 0.54 2.96 25.88
C LEU A 322 2.05 3.20 26.00
N LEU A 323 2.55 3.36 27.23
CA LEU A 323 3.97 3.48 27.52
C LEU A 323 4.75 2.22 27.13
N ALA A 324 4.26 1.03 27.53
CA ALA A 324 4.93 -0.24 27.23
C ALA A 324 5.03 -0.49 25.72
N ILE A 325 3.94 -0.28 24.97
CA ILE A 325 3.93 -0.41 23.51
C ILE A 325 4.82 0.64 22.85
N GLY A 326 4.77 1.89 23.29
CA GLY A 326 5.60 2.95 22.73
C GLY A 326 7.09 2.72 22.97
N CYS A 327 7.48 2.30 24.18
CA CYS A 327 8.84 1.89 24.49
C CYS A 327 9.26 0.66 23.66
N TRP A 328 8.38 -0.33 23.52
CA TRP A 328 8.66 -1.48 22.67
C TRP A 328 8.86 -1.07 21.20
N ALA A 329 8.02 -0.20 20.64
CA ALA A 329 8.19 0.32 19.28
C ALA A 329 9.55 1.02 19.09
N LEU A 330 9.99 1.82 20.06
CA LEU A 330 11.33 2.41 20.06
C LEU A 330 12.44 1.35 20.14
N CYS A 331 12.28 0.33 20.99
CA CYS A 331 13.21 -0.78 21.06
C CYS A 331 13.28 -1.53 19.72
N VAL A 332 12.15 -1.76 19.05
CA VAL A 332 12.13 -2.41 17.75
C VAL A 332 12.92 -1.59 16.73
N LEU A 333 12.69 -0.27 16.66
CA LEU A 333 13.46 0.63 15.78
C LEU A 333 14.97 0.54 16.06
N ALA A 334 15.36 0.60 17.34
CA ALA A 334 16.75 0.52 17.75
C ALA A 334 17.38 -0.84 17.42
N LEU A 335 16.65 -1.94 17.64
CA LEU A 335 17.10 -3.30 17.36
C LEU A 335 17.21 -3.58 15.85
N THR A 336 16.27 -3.08 15.04
CA THR A 336 16.37 -3.15 13.59
C THR A 336 17.56 -2.37 13.08
N GLU A 337 17.78 -1.15 13.57
CA GLU A 337 18.95 -0.34 13.19
C GLU A 337 20.25 -1.01 13.63
N LEU A 338 20.31 -1.56 14.85
CA LEU A 338 21.46 -2.31 15.34
C LEU A 338 21.73 -3.56 14.50
N TRP A 339 20.68 -4.32 14.16
CA TRP A 339 20.79 -5.49 13.29
C TRP A 339 21.48 -5.13 11.98
N TYR A 340 21.02 -4.07 11.31
CA TYR A 340 21.61 -3.65 10.05
C TYR A 340 23.00 -3.07 10.22
N ARG A 341 23.28 -2.26 11.24
CA ARG A 341 24.63 -1.72 11.47
C ARG A 341 25.67 -2.78 11.79
N VAL A 342 25.29 -3.82 12.53
CA VAL A 342 26.20 -4.92 12.85
C VAL A 342 26.48 -5.80 11.63
N HIS A 343 25.49 -5.95 10.74
CA HIS A 343 25.61 -6.73 9.51
C HIS A 343 25.97 -5.89 8.29
N ASP A 344 26.18 -4.58 8.47
CA ASP A 344 26.79 -3.68 7.49
C ASP A 344 28.27 -4.01 7.42
N ALA A 345 28.57 -5.23 6.97
CA ALA A 345 29.88 -5.59 6.49
C ALA A 345 30.14 -4.60 5.37
N GLN A 346 31.15 -3.74 5.56
CA GLN A 346 31.70 -2.90 4.49
C GLN A 346 31.78 -3.78 3.24
N ALA A 347 30.85 -3.59 2.31
CA ALA A 347 30.85 -4.25 1.00
C ALA A 347 31.94 -3.60 0.12
N THR A 348 33.08 -3.30 0.74
CA THR A 348 34.33 -2.95 0.11
C THR A 348 34.90 -4.21 -0.51
N GLY A 349 34.41 -4.46 -1.73
CA GLY A 349 34.83 -5.48 -2.68
C GLY A 349 34.36 -5.07 -4.07
N VAL A 350 34.69 -3.81 -4.41
CA VAL A 350 34.58 -3.11 -5.70
C VAL A 350 34.67 -4.04 -6.89
N TYR A 351 33.74 -3.98 -7.86
CA TYR A 351 34.04 -3.98 -9.31
C TYR A 351 32.89 -3.30 -10.10
N TYR A 352 33.09 -2.02 -10.43
CA TYR A 352 32.12 -1.16 -11.11
C TYR A 352 32.20 -1.39 -12.61
N TRP A 353 31.51 -2.42 -13.10
CA TRP A 353 31.40 -2.59 -14.54
C TRP A 353 30.38 -1.61 -15.12
N THR A 354 30.63 -1.15 -16.33
CA THR A 354 29.75 -0.27 -17.10
C THR A 354 29.47 -0.90 -18.45
N ALA A 355 28.31 -0.59 -19.03
CA ALA A 355 28.04 -0.95 -20.40
C ALA A 355 28.74 0.03 -21.34
N ASN A 356 29.46 -0.51 -22.32
CA ASN A 356 30.09 0.24 -23.40
C ASN A 356 29.46 -0.21 -24.72
N PHE A 357 28.43 0.51 -25.17
CA PHE A 357 27.74 0.18 -26.41
C PHE A 357 28.57 0.60 -27.63
N PRO A 358 28.46 -0.09 -28.77
CA PRO A 358 29.39 0.05 -29.89
C PRO A 358 29.16 1.33 -30.70
N THR A 359 29.66 2.47 -30.20
CA THR A 359 29.57 3.79 -30.87
C THR A 359 30.25 3.84 -32.24
N ASN A 360 31.22 2.95 -32.48
CA ASN A 360 31.89 2.80 -33.77
C ASN A 360 31.06 2.03 -34.81
N ASN A 361 29.93 1.42 -34.44
CA ASN A 361 29.05 0.75 -35.39
C ASN A 361 28.31 1.80 -36.24
N PRO A 362 28.30 1.69 -37.58
CA PRO A 362 27.69 2.69 -38.46
C PRO A 362 26.17 2.84 -38.28
N THR A 363 25.50 1.84 -37.71
CA THR A 363 24.05 1.85 -37.43
C THR A 363 23.71 2.20 -35.99
N PHE A 364 24.72 2.55 -35.18
CA PHE A 364 24.55 2.94 -33.79
C PHE A 364 23.64 4.18 -33.69
N ALA A 365 22.65 4.09 -32.81
CA ALA A 365 21.82 5.23 -32.43
C ALA A 365 21.43 5.15 -30.96
N THR A 366 21.47 6.29 -30.27
CA THR A 366 20.95 6.42 -28.91
C THR A 366 19.42 6.35 -28.91
N ILE A 367 18.84 5.63 -27.95
CA ILE A 367 17.38 5.59 -27.76
C ILE A 367 16.99 6.74 -26.83
N GLU A 368 16.40 7.81 -27.36
CA GLU A 368 15.93 8.89 -26.50
C GLU A 368 14.75 8.44 -25.63
N LEU A 369 14.97 8.35 -24.32
CA LEU A 369 13.91 8.12 -23.37
C LEU A 369 13.11 9.41 -23.19
N ASN A 370 11.79 9.33 -23.32
CA ASN A 370 10.95 10.50 -23.05
C ASN A 370 11.16 10.99 -21.60
N GLU A 371 10.94 12.28 -21.38
CA GLU A 371 11.24 12.93 -20.09
C GLU A 371 10.43 12.34 -18.92
N LYS A 372 9.25 11.77 -19.19
CA LYS A 372 8.43 11.08 -18.19
C LYS A 372 9.07 9.76 -17.76
N VAL A 373 9.57 8.95 -18.69
CA VAL A 373 10.25 7.68 -18.45
C VAL A 373 11.56 7.92 -17.72
N ARG A 374 12.36 8.89 -18.16
CA ARG A 374 13.62 9.26 -17.49
C ARG A 374 13.41 9.64 -16.02
N ARG A 375 12.40 10.47 -15.75
CA ARG A 375 12.01 10.87 -14.38
C ARG A 375 11.45 9.72 -13.54
N ASN A 376 10.80 8.75 -14.16
CA ASN A 376 10.25 7.58 -13.45
C ASN A 376 11.33 6.56 -13.11
N LEU A 377 12.33 6.36 -13.99
CA LEU A 377 13.45 5.45 -13.75
C LEU A 377 14.34 5.91 -12.58
N ARG A 378 14.51 7.23 -12.41
CA ARG A 378 15.31 7.84 -11.32
C ARG A 378 16.71 7.25 -11.18
N HIS A 379 17.33 6.84 -12.29
CA HIS A 379 18.71 6.37 -12.31
C HIS A 379 19.69 7.53 -12.16
N ASP A 380 20.87 7.26 -11.60
CA ASP A 380 21.95 8.24 -11.47
C ASP A 380 22.80 8.28 -12.76
N VAL A 381 23.03 7.11 -13.37
CA VAL A 381 23.75 6.98 -14.65
C VAL A 381 22.94 6.05 -15.55
N GLY A 382 22.83 6.39 -16.84
CA GLY A 382 22.09 5.60 -17.80
C GLY A 382 22.68 5.73 -19.20
N SER A 383 22.66 4.62 -19.95
CA SER A 383 22.97 4.61 -21.37
C SER A 383 21.98 3.69 -22.08
N THR A 384 21.55 4.11 -23.26
CA THR A 384 20.61 3.34 -24.07
C THR A 384 20.99 3.44 -25.53
N ALA A 385 20.99 2.32 -26.22
CA ALA A 385 21.45 2.27 -27.60
C ALA A 385 20.67 1.22 -28.39
N LYS A 386 20.61 1.43 -29.70
CA LYS A 386 20.23 0.42 -30.70
C LYS A 386 21.27 0.38 -31.80
N TRP A 387 21.51 -0.79 -32.34
CA TRP A 387 22.39 -0.99 -33.49
C TRP A 387 22.01 -2.28 -34.23
N THR A 388 22.52 -2.42 -35.43
CA THR A 388 22.39 -3.61 -36.28
C THR A 388 23.79 -4.18 -36.51
N GLU A 389 23.91 -5.49 -36.40
CA GLU A 389 25.15 -6.23 -36.64
C GLU A 389 25.29 -6.59 -38.13
N ASP A 390 26.50 -6.98 -38.54
CA ASP A 390 26.80 -7.35 -39.95
C ASP A 390 25.96 -8.55 -40.45
N ASP A 391 25.50 -9.40 -39.53
CA ASP A 391 24.61 -10.53 -39.79
C ASP A 391 23.13 -10.11 -39.98
N GLY A 392 22.83 -8.81 -39.89
CA GLY A 392 21.49 -8.24 -40.01
C GLY A 392 20.66 -8.33 -38.73
N THR A 393 21.22 -8.85 -37.63
CA THR A 393 20.51 -8.93 -36.34
C THR A 393 20.43 -7.55 -35.68
N GLU A 394 19.28 -7.28 -35.05
CA GLU A 394 19.03 -5.99 -34.39
C GLU A 394 19.20 -6.15 -32.89
N TRP A 395 19.93 -5.20 -32.30
CA TRP A 395 20.25 -5.16 -30.89
C TRP A 395 19.76 -3.85 -30.28
N SER A 396 19.27 -3.93 -29.06
CA SER A 396 19.02 -2.76 -28.21
C SER A 396 19.55 -3.04 -26.81
N GLY A 397 20.25 -2.07 -26.24
CA GLY A 397 20.85 -2.15 -24.92
C GLY A 397 20.32 -1.06 -24.02
N PHE A 398 19.97 -1.42 -22.79
CA PHE A 398 19.59 -0.48 -21.73
C PHE A 398 20.44 -0.76 -20.51
N PHE A 399 21.24 0.23 -20.11
CA PHE A 399 22.05 0.18 -18.91
C PHE A 399 21.65 1.30 -17.97
N PHE A 400 21.38 0.97 -16.71
CA PHE A 400 21.05 1.94 -15.68
C PHE A 400 21.77 1.61 -14.38
N ARG A 401 22.22 2.64 -13.68
CA ARG A 401 22.86 2.54 -12.36
C ARG A 401 22.16 3.46 -11.37
N TRP A 402 21.95 2.91 -10.18
CA TRP A 402 21.57 3.64 -8.98
C TRP A 402 22.69 3.48 -7.96
N ASN A 403 23.25 4.59 -7.51
CA ASN A 403 24.33 4.61 -6.54
C ASN A 403 23.84 4.15 -5.16
N PRO A 404 24.75 3.62 -4.30
CA PRO A 404 24.44 3.30 -2.92
C PRO A 404 23.81 4.50 -2.23
N GLY A 405 22.68 4.28 -1.57
CA GLY A 405 21.86 5.39 -1.11
C GLY A 405 20.52 4.98 -0.53
N PRO A 406 19.55 5.92 -0.51
CA PRO A 406 18.27 5.69 0.13
C PRO A 406 17.50 4.54 -0.53
N ILE A 407 16.68 3.86 0.27
CA ILE A 407 15.90 2.67 -0.13
C ILE A 407 15.10 2.88 -1.43
N ARG A 408 14.68 4.12 -1.75
CA ARG A 408 14.00 4.47 -3.00
C ARG A 408 14.78 4.06 -4.27
N SER A 409 16.10 4.10 -4.23
CA SER A 409 16.97 3.73 -5.36
C SER A 409 16.85 2.23 -5.64
N ILE A 410 16.81 1.41 -4.59
CA ILE A 410 16.61 -0.04 -4.67
C ILE A 410 15.21 -0.37 -5.20
N ILE A 411 14.17 0.33 -4.71
CA ILE A 411 12.79 0.16 -5.19
C ILE A 411 12.70 0.44 -6.69
N SER A 412 13.33 1.53 -7.14
CA SER A 412 13.30 1.96 -8.55
C SER A 412 13.95 0.90 -9.44
N ALA A 413 15.17 0.44 -9.08
CA ALA A 413 15.85 -0.63 -9.81
C ALA A 413 15.03 -1.93 -9.91
N ARG A 414 14.34 -2.34 -8.83
CA ARG A 414 13.54 -3.58 -8.79
C ARG A 414 12.21 -3.53 -9.53
N ARG A 415 11.64 -2.33 -9.77
CA ARG A 415 10.33 -2.18 -10.42
C ARG A 415 10.39 -2.27 -11.95
N HIS A 416 11.55 -2.04 -12.55
CA HIS A 416 11.73 -2.03 -14.01
C HIS A 416 12.30 -3.36 -14.50
N ARG A 417 11.53 -4.43 -14.34
CA ARG A 417 11.90 -5.76 -14.85
C ARG A 417 11.16 -6.07 -16.16
N PRO A 418 11.82 -6.69 -17.14
CA PRO A 418 11.22 -7.04 -18.43
C PRO A 418 9.97 -7.91 -18.33
N ASP A 419 9.91 -8.80 -17.33
CA ASP A 419 8.76 -9.66 -17.06
C ASP A 419 7.49 -8.90 -16.64
N VAL A 420 7.63 -7.62 -16.29
CA VAL A 420 6.50 -6.73 -15.97
C VAL A 420 6.26 -5.72 -17.09
N CYS A 421 7.30 -5.05 -17.60
CA CYS A 421 7.14 -3.92 -18.52
C CYS A 421 6.87 -4.34 -19.98
N LEU A 422 7.48 -5.43 -20.47
CA LEU A 422 7.31 -5.87 -21.86
C LEU A 422 5.89 -6.39 -22.13
N PRO A 423 5.29 -7.23 -21.25
CA PRO A 423 3.89 -7.58 -21.39
C PRO A 423 2.94 -6.38 -21.40
N GLY A 424 3.21 -5.38 -20.56
CA GLY A 424 2.47 -4.12 -20.56
C GLY A 424 2.56 -3.35 -21.88
N SER A 425 3.71 -3.45 -22.55
CA SER A 425 3.97 -2.85 -23.87
C SER A 425 3.43 -3.68 -25.05
N GLY A 426 2.70 -4.76 -24.78
CA GLY A 426 2.07 -5.62 -25.80
C GLY A 426 2.89 -6.83 -26.23
N PHE A 427 4.04 -7.11 -25.60
CA PHE A 427 4.86 -8.29 -25.90
C PHE A 427 4.27 -9.52 -25.22
N ARG A 428 4.09 -10.62 -25.94
CA ARG A 428 3.61 -11.88 -25.34
C ARG A 428 4.79 -12.71 -24.87
N LEU A 429 4.88 -13.00 -23.57
CA LEU A 429 5.91 -13.92 -23.06
C LEU A 429 5.70 -15.33 -23.63
N VAL A 430 6.71 -15.84 -24.34
CA VAL A 430 6.73 -17.20 -24.92
C VAL A 430 7.48 -18.15 -24.01
N THR A 431 8.62 -17.72 -23.47
CA THR A 431 9.48 -18.56 -22.62
C THR A 431 10.24 -17.71 -21.60
N ASP A 432 10.37 -18.23 -20.39
CA ASP A 432 11.29 -17.77 -19.34
C ASP A 432 12.23 -18.94 -19.05
N ALA A 433 13.46 -18.85 -19.57
CA ALA A 433 14.44 -19.93 -19.49
C ALA A 433 15.19 -19.94 -18.14
N GLY A 434 14.87 -18.99 -17.24
CA GLY A 434 15.53 -18.87 -15.95
C GLY A 434 16.88 -18.19 -16.03
N LEU A 435 17.73 -18.50 -15.06
CA LEU A 435 19.00 -17.82 -14.79
C LEU A 435 20.18 -18.58 -15.38
N ASP A 436 21.03 -17.89 -16.14
CA ASP A 436 22.31 -18.39 -16.63
C ASP A 436 23.41 -17.34 -16.39
N TYR A 437 24.67 -17.77 -16.38
CA TYR A 437 25.84 -16.94 -16.05
C TYR A 437 26.78 -16.80 -17.24
N PHE A 438 27.11 -15.56 -17.54
CA PHE A 438 27.89 -15.16 -18.70
C PHE A 438 29.22 -14.58 -18.22
N LYS A 439 30.32 -15.16 -18.69
CA LYS A 439 31.67 -14.80 -18.24
C LYS A 439 32.18 -13.55 -18.96
N VAL A 440 32.63 -12.56 -18.19
CA VAL A 440 33.35 -11.37 -18.68
C VAL A 440 34.62 -11.19 -17.85
N GLY A 441 35.77 -11.60 -18.42
CA GLY A 441 37.03 -11.64 -17.65
C GLY A 441 36.91 -12.57 -16.44
N THR A 442 36.99 -12.01 -15.23
CA THR A 442 36.77 -12.71 -13.96
C THR A 442 35.33 -12.65 -13.45
N LEU A 443 34.48 -11.78 -14.03
CA LEU A 443 33.09 -11.62 -13.63
C LEU A 443 32.21 -12.70 -14.25
N GLN A 444 31.21 -13.14 -13.48
CA GLN A 444 30.11 -13.97 -13.95
C GLN A 444 28.85 -13.11 -13.86
N ILE A 445 28.43 -12.56 -14.98
CA ILE A 445 27.24 -11.69 -15.05
C ILE A 445 26.02 -12.60 -15.19
N PRO A 446 25.10 -12.59 -14.22
CA PRO A 446 23.88 -13.36 -14.33
C PRO A 446 22.94 -12.69 -15.35
N PHE A 447 22.31 -13.49 -16.19
CA PHE A 447 21.21 -13.06 -17.06
C PHE A 447 20.02 -13.96 -16.81
N ARG A 448 18.85 -13.35 -16.61
CA ARG A 448 17.58 -14.05 -16.75
C ARG A 448 17.11 -13.89 -18.18
N GLU A 449 16.81 -15.01 -18.80
CA GLU A 449 16.59 -15.10 -20.24
C GLU A 449 15.11 -15.28 -20.56
N TYR A 450 14.61 -14.42 -21.43
CA TYR A 450 13.22 -14.45 -21.87
C TYR A 450 13.14 -14.49 -23.38
N THR A 451 12.09 -15.12 -23.89
CA THR A 451 11.65 -14.98 -25.28
C THR A 451 10.25 -14.40 -25.28
N TYR A 452 10.09 -13.31 -26.01
CA TYR A 452 8.82 -12.66 -26.25
C TYR A 452 8.44 -12.74 -27.72
N ASP A 453 7.15 -12.68 -27.98
CA ASP A 453 6.56 -12.52 -29.30
C ASP A 453 5.98 -11.11 -29.40
N ALA A 454 6.51 -10.32 -30.33
CA ALA A 454 6.08 -8.97 -30.63
C ALA A 454 5.48 -8.98 -32.05
N ASN A 455 4.15 -9.11 -32.13
CA ASN A 455 3.40 -9.13 -33.40
C ASN A 455 3.90 -10.18 -34.42
N GLY A 456 4.26 -11.39 -33.96
CA GLY A 456 4.75 -12.48 -34.80
C GLY A 456 6.27 -12.49 -34.99
N ARG A 457 7.00 -11.50 -34.46
CA ARG A 457 8.47 -11.46 -34.44
C ARG A 457 8.98 -11.90 -33.07
N LEU A 458 9.87 -12.89 -33.05
CA LEU A 458 10.54 -13.31 -31.82
C LEU A 458 11.58 -12.27 -31.39
N VAL A 459 11.56 -11.97 -30.09
CA VAL A 459 12.48 -11.05 -29.42
C VAL A 459 13.05 -11.76 -28.21
N HIS A 460 14.37 -11.84 -28.12
CA HIS A 460 15.08 -12.48 -27.02
C HIS A 460 15.64 -11.42 -26.09
N VAL A 461 15.36 -11.53 -24.79
CA VAL A 461 15.69 -10.51 -23.79
C VAL A 461 16.55 -11.12 -22.70
N PHE A 462 17.72 -10.53 -22.49
CA PHE A 462 18.68 -10.90 -21.47
C PHE A 462 18.71 -9.78 -20.43
N PHE A 463 18.19 -10.06 -19.23
CA PHE A 463 18.13 -9.08 -18.16
C PHE A 463 19.04 -9.44 -17.01
N CYS A 464 19.96 -8.54 -16.67
CA CYS A 464 20.82 -8.61 -15.50
C CYS A 464 20.41 -7.53 -14.51
N GLN A 465 20.17 -7.91 -13.24
CA GLN A 465 20.16 -7.01 -12.10
C GLN A 465 21.33 -7.36 -11.18
N TRP A 466 22.21 -6.39 -10.96
CA TRP A 466 23.41 -6.51 -10.16
C TRP A 466 23.32 -5.66 -8.90
N GLU A 467 23.37 -6.31 -7.74
CA GLU A 467 23.50 -5.65 -6.44
C GLU A 467 25.00 -5.57 -6.06
N ASP A 468 25.46 -4.37 -5.70
CA ASP A 468 26.85 -4.15 -5.27
C ASP A 468 27.18 -5.08 -4.06
N GLY A 469 28.36 -5.72 -4.07
CA GLY A 469 28.80 -6.60 -2.97
C GLY A 469 28.03 -7.93 -2.84
N SER A 470 27.32 -8.37 -3.89
CA SER A 470 26.51 -9.58 -3.89
C SER A 470 26.98 -10.62 -4.91
N GLU A 471 28.05 -11.36 -4.61
CA GLU A 471 28.60 -12.36 -5.56
C GLU A 471 27.57 -13.39 -6.07
N LYS A 472 26.58 -13.74 -5.23
CA LYS A 472 25.52 -14.70 -5.57
C LYS A 472 24.31 -14.09 -6.26
N GLN A 473 24.28 -12.76 -6.42
CA GLN A 473 23.24 -11.97 -7.09
C GLN A 473 21.81 -12.48 -6.81
N ILE A 474 21.50 -12.68 -5.53
CA ILE A 474 20.24 -13.29 -5.05
C ILE A 474 18.99 -12.52 -5.56
N GLY A 475 19.11 -11.22 -5.85
CA GLY A 475 18.02 -10.40 -6.43
C GLY A 475 17.52 -10.85 -7.82
N MET A 476 18.30 -11.68 -8.53
CA MET A 476 17.93 -12.29 -9.81
C MET A 476 17.16 -13.61 -9.66
N LEU A 477 17.24 -14.27 -8.50
CA LEU A 477 16.40 -15.43 -8.20
C LEU A 477 14.95 -14.95 -8.18
N GLY A 478 14.08 -15.63 -8.92
CA GLY A 478 12.65 -15.30 -9.04
C GLY A 478 12.12 -14.94 -7.66
N SER A 479 11.64 -13.71 -7.52
CA SER A 479 11.47 -12.94 -6.28
C SER A 479 10.37 -13.50 -5.36
N ASN A 480 10.52 -14.78 -4.99
CA ASN A 480 9.67 -15.50 -4.09
C ASN A 480 9.86 -14.98 -2.66
N GLY A 481 8.87 -15.21 -1.80
CA GLY A 481 8.89 -14.69 -0.44
C GLY A 481 10.07 -15.18 0.40
N ALA A 482 10.59 -16.39 0.13
CA ALA A 482 11.70 -16.98 0.88
C ALA A 482 13.03 -16.27 0.58
N ASP A 483 13.29 -15.94 -0.68
CA ASP A 483 14.50 -15.23 -1.09
C ASP A 483 14.51 -13.80 -0.54
N ARG A 484 13.35 -13.12 -0.52
CA ARG A 484 13.21 -11.80 0.09
C ARG A 484 13.52 -11.80 1.59
N VAL A 485 13.08 -12.83 2.32
CA VAL A 485 13.41 -13.02 3.75
C VAL A 485 14.90 -13.33 3.90
N ARG A 486 15.48 -14.18 3.06
CA ARG A 486 16.92 -14.50 3.10
C ARG A 486 17.78 -13.24 2.88
N THR A 487 17.38 -12.37 1.94
CA THR A 487 18.05 -11.09 1.71
C THR A 487 17.96 -10.19 2.95
N ALA A 488 16.80 -10.14 3.62
CA ALA A 488 16.66 -9.35 4.84
C ALA A 488 17.56 -9.88 5.99
N LEU A 489 17.67 -11.20 6.12
CA LEU A 489 18.54 -11.86 7.08
C LEU A 489 20.03 -11.75 6.75
N SER A 490 20.39 -11.44 5.49
CA SER A 490 21.79 -11.14 5.14
C SER A 490 22.26 -9.81 5.73
N GLY A 491 21.35 -8.95 6.19
CA GLY A 491 21.68 -7.70 6.86
C GLY A 491 22.29 -6.63 5.94
N ARG A 492 22.33 -6.85 4.62
CA ARG A 492 22.85 -5.89 3.65
C ARG A 492 21.81 -4.83 3.30
N ARG A 493 22.14 -3.56 3.48
CA ARG A 493 21.23 -2.42 3.29
C ARG A 493 21.91 -1.34 2.43
N HIS A 494 21.11 -0.54 1.71
CA HIS A 494 21.59 0.62 0.93
C HIS A 494 22.60 0.30 -0.18
N LEU A 495 22.55 -0.93 -0.72
CA LEU A 495 23.42 -1.34 -1.83
C LEU A 495 23.12 -0.55 -3.11
N GLY A 496 24.17 -0.22 -3.85
CA GLY A 496 24.02 0.23 -5.23
C GLY A 496 23.44 -0.87 -6.10
N GLN A 497 22.77 -0.47 -7.18
CA GLN A 497 22.09 -1.36 -8.11
C GLN A 497 22.51 -1.00 -9.54
N GLN A 498 22.70 -2.00 -10.38
CA GLN A 498 22.87 -1.83 -11.81
C GLN A 498 21.94 -2.78 -12.55
N THR A 499 21.41 -2.34 -13.68
CA THR A 499 20.69 -3.19 -14.61
C THR A 499 21.32 -3.12 -15.99
N LEU A 500 21.46 -4.27 -16.64
CA LEU A 500 21.79 -4.37 -18.06
C LEU A 500 20.72 -5.22 -18.72
N GLU A 501 20.03 -4.64 -19.68
CA GLU A 501 19.06 -5.32 -20.51
C GLU A 501 19.56 -5.31 -21.95
N LEU A 502 19.63 -6.49 -22.56
CA LEU A 502 19.93 -6.66 -23.97
C LEU A 502 18.71 -7.28 -24.65
N VAL A 503 18.18 -6.60 -25.66
CA VAL A 503 17.03 -7.00 -26.45
C VAL A 503 17.51 -7.30 -27.86
N LEU A 504 17.35 -8.55 -28.30
CA LEU A 504 17.87 -9.05 -29.56
C LEU A 504 16.70 -9.53 -30.44
N SER A 505 16.77 -9.23 -31.73
CA SER A 505 15.85 -9.80 -32.72
C SER A 505 16.57 -10.18 -34.01
N GLY A 506 15.99 -11.13 -34.76
CA GLY A 506 16.63 -11.71 -35.95
C GLY A 506 17.30 -13.07 -35.71
N TYR A 507 17.31 -13.56 -34.47
CA TYR A 507 17.74 -14.92 -34.14
C TYR A 507 16.56 -15.90 -34.18
N ALA A 508 16.81 -17.14 -34.61
CA ALA A 508 15.76 -18.15 -34.71
C ALA A 508 15.43 -18.82 -33.37
N SER A 509 16.36 -18.76 -32.40
CA SER A 509 16.20 -19.38 -31.09
C SER A 509 16.93 -18.62 -29.99
N LEU A 510 16.47 -18.82 -28.75
CA LEU A 510 17.12 -18.27 -27.56
C LEU A 510 18.56 -18.77 -27.41
N VAL A 511 18.85 -20.01 -27.81
CA VAL A 511 20.19 -20.59 -27.73
C VAL A 511 21.17 -19.84 -28.64
N GLU A 512 20.75 -19.55 -29.87
CA GLU A 512 21.55 -18.78 -30.84
C GLU A 512 21.78 -17.35 -30.36
N ALA A 513 20.72 -16.68 -29.89
CA ALA A 513 20.82 -15.35 -29.29
C ALA A 513 21.75 -15.35 -28.06
N GLY A 514 21.67 -16.38 -27.20
CA GLY A 514 22.51 -16.52 -26.02
C GLY A 514 23.99 -16.70 -26.38
N GLN A 515 24.30 -17.47 -27.42
CA GLN A 515 25.68 -17.58 -27.93
C GLN A 515 26.20 -16.25 -28.49
N ALA A 516 25.34 -15.49 -29.19
CA ALA A 516 25.69 -14.18 -29.70
C ALA A 516 26.00 -13.19 -28.56
N VAL A 517 25.19 -13.20 -27.49
CA VAL A 517 25.46 -12.41 -26.27
C VAL A 517 26.76 -12.87 -25.62
N ARG A 518 27.00 -14.18 -25.41
CA ARG A 518 28.25 -14.68 -24.81
C ARG A 518 29.49 -14.22 -25.56
N THR A 519 29.43 -14.18 -26.89
CA THR A 519 30.54 -13.77 -27.75
C THR A 519 30.81 -12.26 -27.65
N ARG A 520 29.77 -11.43 -27.63
CA ARG A 520 29.89 -9.96 -27.69
C ARG A 520 29.96 -9.28 -26.31
N LEU A 521 29.43 -9.91 -25.27
CA LEU A 521 29.35 -9.35 -23.92
C LEU A 521 30.71 -8.85 -23.37
N PRO A 522 31.86 -9.52 -23.61
CA PRO A 522 33.16 -9.00 -23.16
C PRO A 522 33.56 -7.65 -23.79
N ALA A 523 33.05 -7.31 -24.97
CA ALA A 523 33.25 -6.01 -25.58
C ALA A 523 32.22 -4.97 -25.08
N LEU A 524 31.00 -5.42 -24.75
CA LEU A 524 29.92 -4.57 -24.25
C LEU A 524 30.06 -4.20 -22.78
N VAL A 525 30.92 -4.87 -22.01
CA VAL A 525 31.08 -4.64 -20.58
C VAL A 525 32.53 -4.32 -20.26
N THR A 526 32.76 -3.12 -19.73
CA THR A 526 34.08 -2.69 -19.24
C THR A 526 34.13 -2.85 -17.74
N THR A 527 35.18 -3.48 -17.20
CA THR A 527 35.35 -3.66 -15.75
C THR A 527 36.26 -2.58 -15.17
N THR A 528 35.74 -1.75 -14.26
CA THR A 528 36.55 -0.71 -13.59
C THR A 528 37.10 -1.25 -12.27
N SER A 529 38.42 -1.17 -12.07
CA SER A 529 39.10 -1.62 -10.84
C SER A 529 39.14 -0.57 -9.71
N ARG A 530 38.47 0.59 -9.85
CA ARG A 530 38.58 1.73 -8.90
C ARG A 530 37.29 2.03 -8.12
N SER A 531 37.44 2.38 -6.84
CA SER A 531 36.38 2.91 -5.99
C SER A 531 35.98 4.32 -6.45
N ILE A 532 34.70 4.53 -6.77
CA ILE A 532 34.18 5.85 -7.13
C ILE A 532 33.91 6.65 -5.86
N SER A 533 34.94 7.32 -5.36
CA SER A 533 34.80 8.57 -4.61
C SER A 533 35.23 9.78 -5.46
N GLN A 534 35.47 9.60 -6.77
CA GLN A 534 36.03 10.64 -7.65
C GLN A 534 35.41 10.79 -9.05
N VAL A 535 34.38 10.04 -9.43
CA VAL A 535 33.70 10.28 -10.72
C VAL A 535 32.50 11.20 -10.48
N SER A 536 32.79 12.48 -10.33
CA SER A 536 31.82 13.57 -10.34
C SER A 536 31.92 14.44 -11.59
N ASP A 537 32.82 14.11 -12.53
CA ASP A 537 32.97 14.88 -13.76
C ASP A 537 32.20 14.20 -14.91
N GLU A 538 31.21 14.93 -15.43
CA GLU A 538 30.42 14.62 -16.64
C GLU A 538 31.27 14.47 -17.92
N SER A 539 32.60 14.58 -17.86
CA SER A 539 33.48 14.61 -19.03
C SER A 539 34.02 13.25 -19.48
N GLU A 540 33.75 12.15 -18.77
CA GLU A 540 34.24 10.80 -19.16
C GLU A 540 33.16 9.86 -19.72
N LEU A 541 31.93 10.34 -19.92
CA LEU A 541 30.90 9.63 -20.68
C LEU A 541 30.85 10.20 -22.11
N GLY A 542 31.87 9.87 -22.90
CA GLY A 542 31.96 10.16 -24.34
C GLY A 542 31.42 9.02 -25.19
#